data_AF-A0A951TIB7-F1
#
_entry.id   AF-A0A951TIB7-F1
#
_cell.length_a   1.000
_cell.length_b   1.000
_cell.length_c   1.000
_cell.angle_alpha   90.00
_cell.angle_beta   90.00
_cell.angle_gamma   90.00
#
_symmetry.space_group_name_H-M   'P 1'
#
loop_
_entity.id
_entity.type
_entity.pdbx_description
1 polymer ?
#
loop_
_entity_poly.entity_id
_entity_poly.type
_entity_poly.pdbx_seq_one_letter_code
_entity_poly.pdbx_strand_id
1 'polypeptide(L)'
;WALEAYGAAHTLQEILTIKSDDVSGRVKTYESIVKGETVLEPGVPESFKILVKELQSLALQVEVEDADGNAMELKEVEDEFER
;
A
#
# COMPACT_ATOMS: atom_id res chain seq x y z
N TRP A 1 10.12 5.97 13.47
CA TRP A 1 10.50 7.23 14.17
C TRP A 1 11.75 7.90 13.65
N ALA A 2 12.91 7.22 13.54
CA ALA A 2 14.11 7.87 13.00
C ALA A 2 13.87 8.43 11.58
N LEU A 3 13.34 7.60 10.67
CA LEU A 3 13.02 8.01 9.29
C LEU A 3 11.98 9.14 9.23
N GLU A 4 10.99 9.11 10.11
CA GLU A 4 9.98 10.17 10.24
C GLU A 4 10.61 11.49 10.69
N ALA A 5 11.50 11.45 11.69
CA ALA A 5 12.20 12.63 12.18
C ALA A 5 13.15 13.23 11.13
N TYR A 6 13.74 12.39 10.27
CA TYR A 6 14.54 12.83 9.13
C TYR A 6 13.69 13.36 7.95
N GLY A 7 12.36 13.23 7.99
CA GLY A 7 11.50 13.58 6.87
C GLY A 7 11.66 12.67 5.65
N ALA A 8 12.18 11.46 5.83
CA ALA A 8 12.45 10.50 4.76
C ALA A 8 11.18 9.71 4.38
N ALA A 9 10.15 10.42 3.91
CA ALA A 9 8.83 9.86 3.61
C ALA A 9 8.89 8.69 2.61
N HIS A 10 9.59 8.87 1.49
CA HIS A 10 9.71 7.81 0.48
C HIS A 10 10.47 6.59 0.99
N THR A 11 11.54 6.78 1.74
CA THR A 11 12.29 5.67 2.33
C THR A 11 11.45 4.89 3.33
N LEU A 12 10.64 5.58 4.13
CA LEU A 12 9.72 4.94 5.07
C LEU A 12 8.64 4.16 4.31
N GLN A 13 8.02 4.77 3.30
CA GLN A 13 7.02 4.12 2.47
C GLN A 13 7.60 2.86 1.83
N GLU A 14 8.76 2.96 1.18
CA GLU A 14 9.45 1.85 0.52
C GLU A 14 9.71 0.66 1.46
N ILE A 15 10.10 0.96 2.71
CA ILE A 15 10.34 -0.07 3.74
C ILE A 15 9.05 -0.78 4.14
N LEU A 16 7.94 -0.05 4.25
CA LEU A 16 6.66 -0.61 4.70
C LEU A 16 5.89 -1.33 3.57
N THR A 17 6.13 -0.97 2.31
CA THR A 17 5.42 -1.51 1.15
C THR A 17 6.28 -2.51 0.37
N ILE A 18 6.96 -2.07 -0.69
CA ILE A 18 7.63 -2.91 -1.69
C ILE A 18 8.79 -3.75 -1.11
N LYS A 19 9.38 -3.33 0.02
CA LYS A 19 10.43 -4.10 0.72
C LYS A 19 9.90 -5.06 1.79
N SER A 20 8.62 -4.99 2.13
CA SER A 20 8.02 -5.80 3.21
C SER A 20 6.79 -6.57 2.76
N ASP A 21 5.72 -5.85 2.41
CA ASP A 21 4.35 -6.37 2.53
C ASP A 21 3.43 -6.06 1.35
N ASP A 22 3.95 -5.39 0.31
CA ASP A 22 3.28 -5.25 -0.98
C ASP A 22 3.69 -6.42 -1.91
N VAL A 23 2.79 -7.39 -2.09
CA VAL A 23 3.07 -8.63 -2.84
C VAL A 23 3.27 -8.35 -4.33
N SER A 24 2.37 -7.56 -4.93
CA SER A 24 2.41 -7.21 -6.35
C SER A 24 3.54 -6.22 -6.63
N GLY A 25 3.69 -5.20 -5.79
CA GLY A 25 4.70 -4.16 -5.92
C GLY A 25 6.12 -4.68 -5.78
N ARG A 26 6.38 -5.68 -4.92
CA ARG A 26 7.73 -6.26 -4.77
C ARG A 26 8.21 -6.97 -6.03
N VAL A 27 7.33 -7.69 -6.74
CA VAL A 27 7.68 -8.37 -8.00
C VAL A 27 7.97 -7.35 -9.09
N LYS A 28 7.08 -6.36 -9.26
CA LYS A 28 7.27 -5.28 -10.24
C LYS A 28 8.55 -4.48 -9.96
N THR A 29 8.82 -4.16 -8.71
CA THR A 29 10.05 -3.48 -8.28
C THR A 29 11.29 -4.29 -8.65
N TYR A 30 11.28 -5.61 -8.43
CA TYR A 30 12.38 -6.47 -8.83
C TYR A 30 12.61 -6.43 -10.34
N GLU A 31 11.55 -6.50 -11.15
CA GLU A 31 11.65 -6.37 -12.60
C GLU A 31 12.21 -5.01 -13.02
N SER A 32 11.73 -3.91 -12.45
CA SER A 32 12.22 -2.56 -12.75
C SER A 32 13.70 -2.41 -12.42
N ILE A 33 14.15 -2.95 -11.28
CA ILE A 33 15.57 -2.94 -10.88
C ILE A 33 16.42 -3.71 -11.90
N VAL A 34 15.97 -4.88 -12.35
CA VAL A 34 16.69 -5.70 -13.34
C VAL A 34 16.73 -5.03 -14.72
N LYS A 35 15.65 -4.35 -15.11
CA LYS A 35 15.55 -3.62 -16.39
C LYS A 35 16.23 -2.24 -16.37
N GLY A 36 16.59 -1.73 -15.19
CA GLY A 36 17.10 -0.37 -15.02
C GLY A 36 16.03 0.71 -15.23
N GLU A 37 14.76 0.34 -15.04
CA GLU A 37 13.60 1.22 -15.14
C GLU A 37 13.27 1.85 -13.78
N THR A 38 12.52 2.96 -13.80
CA THR A 38 12.05 3.59 -12.57
C THR A 38 11.08 2.65 -11.84
N VAL A 39 11.24 2.57 -10.51
CA VAL A 39 10.34 1.80 -9.64
C VAL A 39 8.96 2.46 -9.64
N LEU A 40 7.91 1.64 -9.77
CA LEU A 40 6.51 2.08 -9.75
C LEU A 40 6.09 2.55 -8.36
N GLU A 41 4.99 3.30 -8.29
CA GLU A 41 4.44 3.72 -7.00
C GLU A 41 3.96 2.51 -6.18
N PRO A 42 4.24 2.47 -4.86
CA PRO A 42 3.79 1.37 -4.03
C PRO A 42 2.27 1.32 -3.84
N GLY A 43 1.72 0.12 -3.76
CA GLY A 43 0.30 -0.11 -3.49
C GLY A 43 -0.03 -0.20 -1.99
N VAL A 44 -1.22 -0.71 -1.70
CA VAL A 44 -1.72 -0.93 -0.33
C VAL A 44 -1.08 -2.20 0.27
N PRO A 45 -0.47 -2.14 1.47
CA PRO A 45 0.09 -3.31 2.14
C PRO A 45 -0.97 -4.38 2.47
N GLU A 46 -0.61 -5.65 2.36
CA GLU A 46 -1.50 -6.77 2.73
C GLU A 46 -1.88 -6.76 4.22
N SER A 47 -0.96 -6.39 5.11
CA SER A 47 -1.24 -6.25 6.55
C SER A 47 -2.35 -5.25 6.84
N PHE A 48 -2.48 -4.18 6.04
CA PHE A 48 -3.58 -3.24 6.20
C PHE A 48 -4.92 -3.86 5.79
N LYS A 49 -4.96 -4.63 4.71
CA LYS A 49 -6.17 -5.35 4.29
C LYS A 49 -6.60 -6.37 5.35
N ILE A 50 -5.64 -7.09 5.91
CA ILE A 50 -5.89 -8.05 7.00
C ILE A 50 -6.42 -7.33 8.23
N LEU A 51 -5.80 -6.20 8.63
CA LEU A 51 -6.27 -5.38 9.75
C LEU A 51 -7.74 -4.98 9.57
N VAL A 52 -8.14 -4.51 8.39
CA VAL A 52 -9.54 -4.16 8.11
C VAL A 52 -10.45 -5.37 8.26
N LYS A 53 -10.05 -6.54 7.77
CA LYS A 53 -10.82 -7.79 7.92
C LYS A 53 -10.91 -8.26 9.38
N GLU A 54 -9.84 -8.09 10.16
CA GLU A 54 -9.83 -8.40 11.59
C GLU A 54 -10.79 -7.49 12.37
N LEU A 55 -10.82 -6.19 12.07
CA LEU A 55 -11.80 -5.27 12.67
C LEU A 55 -13.23 -5.61 12.26
N GLN A 56 -13.47 -5.93 10.97
CA GLN A 56 -14.78 -6.39 10.48
C GLN A 56 -15.24 -7.68 11.17
N SER A 57 -14.32 -8.57 11.56
CA SER A 57 -14.64 -9.80 12.29
C SER A 57 -15.19 -9.55 13.71
N LEU A 58 -14.88 -8.37 14.28
CA LEU A 58 -15.40 -7.92 15.58
C LEU A 58 -16.75 -7.20 15.46
N ALA A 59 -17.43 -7.30 14.31
CA ALA A 59 -18.65 -6.57 13.97
C ALA A 59 -18.48 -5.04 13.99
N LEU A 60 -17.25 -4.55 13.74
CA LEU A 60 -17.00 -3.14 13.49
C LEU A 60 -17.20 -2.84 12.00
N GLN A 61 -17.95 -1.79 11.69
CA GLN A 61 -18.07 -1.28 10.34
C GLN A 61 -16.87 -0.38 10.05
N VAL A 62 -15.96 -0.86 9.20
CA VAL A 62 -14.78 -0.14 8.73
C VAL A 62 -14.80 -0.14 7.21
N GLU A 63 -14.85 1.05 6.64
CA GLU A 63 -14.92 1.32 5.20
C GLU A 63 -13.88 2.39 4.85
N VAL A 64 -13.36 2.33 3.62
CA VAL A 64 -12.49 3.36 3.06
C VAL A 64 -13.35 4.25 2.20
N GLU A 65 -13.27 5.56 2.40
CA GLU A 65 -14.05 6.55 1.66
C GLU A 65 -13.13 7.35 0.72
N ASP A 66 -13.65 7.70 -0.46
CA ASP A 66 -13.02 8.69 -1.34
C ASP A 66 -13.20 10.12 -0.79
N ALA A 67 -12.66 11.11 -1.52
CA ALA A 67 -12.81 12.51 -1.15
C ALA A 67 -14.26 13.03 -1.21
N ASP A 68 -15.14 12.32 -1.93
CA ASP A 68 -16.55 12.65 -2.14
C ASP A 68 -17.48 11.90 -1.16
N GLY A 69 -16.94 11.06 -0.28
CA GLY A 69 -17.67 10.26 0.72
C GLY A 69 -18.28 8.96 0.17
N ASN A 70 -17.83 8.49 -0.99
CA ASN A 70 -18.25 7.18 -1.51
C ASN A 70 -17.36 6.09 -0.95
N ALA A 71 -17.98 4.98 -0.53
CA ALA A 71 -17.26 3.80 -0.10
C ALA A 71 -16.50 3.18 -1.28
N MET A 72 -15.21 2.93 -1.09
CA MET A 72 -14.32 2.27 -2.03
C MET A 72 -13.93 0.89 -1.53
N GLU A 73 -13.89 -0.11 -2.41
CA GLU A 73 -13.28 -1.38 -2.05
C GLU A 73 -11.75 -1.27 -2.06
N LEU A 74 -11.09 -1.87 -1.06
CA LEU A 74 -9.63 -1.90 -0.97
C LEU A 74 -8.95 -2.53 -2.20
N LYS A 75 -9.67 -3.36 -2.96
CA LYS A 75 -9.21 -3.92 -4.23
C LYS A 75 -9.20 -2.90 -5.36
N GLU A 76 -10.19 -2.00 -5.39
CA GLU A 76 -10.29 -0.93 -6.38
C GLU A 76 -9.19 0.11 -6.16
N VAL A 77 -8.81 0.34 -4.90
CA VAL A 77 -7.65 1.17 -4.53
C VAL A 77 -6.36 0.64 -5.17
N GLU A 78 -6.14 -0.68 -5.17
CA GLU A 78 -4.94 -1.26 -5.80
C GLU A 78 -4.92 -1.02 -7.31
N ASP A 79 -6.04 -1.29 -7.98
CA ASP A 79 -6.15 -1.13 -9.44
C ASP A 79 -5.99 0.34 -9.88
N GLU A 80 -6.28 1.30 -9.01
CA GLU A 80 -6.05 2.73 -9.25
C GLU A 80 -4.57 3.09 -9.19
N PHE A 81 -3.82 2.48 -8.26
CA PHE A 81 -2.35 2.62 -8.16
C PHE A 81 -1.59 1.79 -9.19
N GLU A 82 -2.24 0.84 -9.89
CA GLU A 82 -1.64 0.08 -10.99
C GLU A 82 -1.62 0.82 -12.35
N ARG A 83 -2.28 1.98 -12.46
CA ARG A 83 -2.41 2.74 -13.72
C ARG A 83 -1.39 3.84 -13.92
#